data_AF-A0A1T4TDA8-F1
#
_entry.id   AF-A0A1T4TDA8-F1
#
_cell.length_a   1.000
_cell.length_b   1.000
_cell.length_c   1.000
_cell.angle_alpha   90.00
_cell.angle_beta   90.00
_cell.angle_gamma   90.00
#
_symmetry.space_group_name_H-M   'P 1'
#
loop_
_entity.id
_entity.type
_entity.pdbx_description
1 polymer ?
#
loop_
_entity_poly.entity_id
_entity_poly.type
_entity_poly.pdbx_seq_one_letter_code
_entity_poly.pdbx_strand_id
1 'polypeptide(L)'
;MLREDQRLITFFDEIAYKILLSTYGEFSLCTKNIDRHQQENIFRQWQQKYQIHFHQKLDEAAAAFVSENQSTVTIDWLRKKIGMLIQHYLQIFTLRAQTT
;
A
#
# COMPACT_ATOMS: atom_id res chain seq x y z
N MET A 1 28.23 0.42 0.27
CA MET A 1 27.40 -0.79 0.43
C MET A 1 26.30 -0.49 1.43
N LEU A 2 25.02 -0.60 1.05
CA LEU A 2 23.91 -0.56 2.00
C LEU A 2 23.97 -1.81 2.89
N ARG A 3 23.78 -1.64 4.21
CA ARG A 3 23.56 -2.74 5.16
C ARG A 3 22.37 -3.58 4.68
N GLU A 4 22.43 -4.89 4.86
CA GLU A 4 21.42 -5.85 4.40
C GLU A 4 20.00 -5.45 4.81
N ASP A 5 19.82 -5.05 6.08
CA ASP A 5 18.59 -4.47 6.61
C ASP A 5 18.04 -3.32 5.75
N GLN A 6 18.89 -2.36 5.38
CA GLN A 6 18.48 -1.21 4.59
C GLN A 6 18.05 -1.63 3.18
N ARG A 7 18.70 -2.65 2.60
CA ARG A 7 18.32 -3.18 1.28
C ARG A 7 16.95 -3.85 1.32
N LEU A 8 16.67 -4.63 2.37
CA LEU A 8 15.38 -5.30 2.54
C LEU A 8 14.24 -4.28 2.65
N ILE A 9 14.45 -3.21 3.41
CA ILE A 9 13.45 -2.13 3.54
C ILE A 9 13.26 -1.39 2.22
N THR A 10 14.34 -1.02 1.52
CA THR A 10 14.23 -0.37 0.21
C THR A 10 13.51 -1.25 -0.81
N PHE A 11 13.77 -2.56 -0.80
CA PHE A 11 13.11 -3.47 -1.74
C PHE A 11 11.60 -3.58 -1.46
N PHE A 12 11.20 -3.71 -0.19
CA PHE A 12 9.78 -3.72 0.14
C PHE A 12 9.09 -2.37 -0.14
N ASP A 13 9.79 -1.25 0.09
CA ASP A 13 9.29 0.08 -0.25
C ASP A 13 8.98 0.21 -1.75
N GLU A 14 9.84 -0.30 -2.63
CA GLU A 14 9.59 -0.35 -4.07
C GLU A 14 8.38 -1.22 -4.44
N ILE A 15 8.19 -2.36 -3.75
CA ILE A 15 7.01 -3.22 -3.93
C ILE A 15 5.75 -2.47 -3.54
N ALA A 16 5.73 -1.87 -2.35
CA ALA A 16 4.58 -1.12 -1.85
C ALA A 16 4.23 0.07 -2.75
N TYR A 17 5.23 0.78 -3.27
CA TYR A 17 5.05 1.87 -4.23
C TYR A 17 4.40 1.38 -5.54
N LYS A 18 4.86 0.25 -6.11
CA LYS A 18 4.26 -0.31 -7.33
C LYS A 18 2.80 -0.73 -7.11
N ILE A 19 2.51 -1.34 -5.97
CA ILE A 19 1.14 -1.71 -5.59
C ILE A 19 0.26 -0.45 -5.44
N LEU A 20 0.80 0.64 -4.84
CA LEU A 20 0.10 1.92 -4.73
C LEU A 20 -0.25 2.46 -6.11
N LEU A 21 0.72 2.55 -7.03
CA LEU A 21 0.49 3.10 -8.36
C LEU A 21 -0.58 2.32 -9.14
N SER A 22 -0.50 0.98 -9.12
CA SER A 22 -1.50 0.13 -9.78
C SER A 22 -2.89 0.31 -9.14
N THR A 23 -2.99 0.17 -7.83
CA THR A 23 -4.29 0.20 -7.13
C THR A 23 -4.95 1.58 -7.20
N TYR A 24 -4.14 2.64 -7.09
CA TYR A 24 -4.62 4.01 -7.23
C TYR A 24 -5.01 4.34 -8.68
N GLY A 25 -4.27 3.83 -9.67
CA GLY A 25 -4.62 3.98 -11.08
C GLY A 25 -5.99 3.38 -11.40
N GLU A 26 -6.25 2.17 -10.91
CA GLU A 26 -7.56 1.51 -11.02
C GLU A 26 -8.66 2.34 -10.33
N PHE A 27 -8.42 2.77 -9.08
CA PHE A 27 -9.34 3.63 -8.34
C PHE A 27 -9.69 4.91 -9.13
N SER A 28 -8.68 5.62 -9.63
CA SER A 28 -8.84 6.86 -10.39
C SER A 28 -9.67 6.63 -11.66
N LEU A 29 -9.46 5.52 -12.38
CA LEU A 29 -10.27 5.16 -13.54
C LEU A 29 -11.73 4.88 -13.19
N CYS A 30 -12.00 4.25 -12.05
CA CYS A 30 -13.36 3.99 -11.58
C CYS A 30 -14.08 5.24 -11.09
N THR A 31 -13.36 6.23 -10.55
CA THR A 31 -13.95 7.45 -9.99
C THR A 31 -13.92 8.66 -10.90
N LYS A 32 -13.22 8.61 -12.04
CA LYS A 32 -13.01 9.75 -12.97
C LYS A 32 -14.27 10.51 -13.39
N ASN A 33 -15.41 9.83 -13.46
CA ASN A 33 -16.68 10.40 -13.94
C ASN A 33 -17.70 10.61 -12.80
N ILE A 34 -17.31 10.37 -11.54
CA ILE A 34 -18.19 10.56 -10.40
C ILE A 34 -18.19 12.05 -10.05
N ASP A 35 -19.34 12.71 -10.23
CA ASP A 35 -19.55 14.05 -9.69
C ASP A 35 -19.64 13.95 -8.16
N ARG A 36 -18.58 14.39 -7.47
CA ARG A 36 -18.47 14.33 -6.01
C ARG A 36 -19.52 15.19 -5.29
N HIS A 37 -20.09 16.22 -5.95
CA HIS A 37 -21.15 17.05 -5.36
C HIS A 37 -22.49 16.33 -5.30
N GLN A 38 -22.73 15.40 -6.23
CA GLN A 38 -24.00 14.68 -6.35
C GLN A 38 -23.91 13.24 -5.84
N GLN A 39 -22.73 12.63 -5.93
CA GLN A 39 -22.51 11.19 -5.76
C GLN A 39 -21.42 10.89 -4.72
N GLU A 40 -21.29 11.73 -3.68
CA GLU A 40 -20.27 11.58 -2.63
C GLU A 40 -20.28 10.18 -2.00
N ASN A 41 -21.46 9.61 -1.74
CA ASN A 41 -21.60 8.28 -1.18
C ASN A 41 -21.00 7.19 -2.08
N ILE A 42 -21.19 7.31 -3.40
CA ILE A 42 -20.64 6.37 -4.38
C ILE A 42 -19.11 6.52 -4.42
N PHE A 43 -18.60 7.75 -4.40
CA PHE A 43 -17.16 8.01 -4.31
C PHE A 43 -16.55 7.39 -3.04
N ARG A 44 -17.17 7.59 -1.86
CA ARG A 44 -16.70 7.03 -0.59
C ARG A 44 -16.72 5.51 -0.58
N GLN A 45 -17.73 4.87 -1.20
CA GLN A 45 -17.77 3.41 -1.37
C GLN A 45 -16.59 2.90 -2.21
N TRP A 46 -16.29 3.56 -3.33
CA TRP A 46 -15.11 3.22 -4.13
C TRP A 46 -13.81 3.44 -3.37
N GLN A 47 -13.70 4.54 -2.62
CA GLN A 47 -12.53 4.82 -1.79
C GLN A 47 -12.31 3.71 -0.76
N GLN A 48 -13.35 3.33 0.00
CA GLN A 48 -13.26 2.25 0.99
C GLN A 48 -12.91 0.91 0.34
N LYS A 49 -13.56 0.58 -0.78
CA LYS A 49 -13.30 -0.66 -1.52
C LYS A 49 -11.83 -0.75 -1.94
N TYR A 50 -11.28 0.32 -2.51
CA TYR A 50 -9.90 0.33 -2.96
C TYR A 50 -8.88 0.47 -1.82
N GLN A 51 -9.22 1.11 -0.70
CA GLN A 51 -8.39 1.08 0.51
C GLN A 51 -8.27 -0.34 1.08
N ILE A 52 -9.37 -1.08 1.17
CA ILE A 52 -9.37 -2.48 1.63
C ILE A 52 -8.54 -3.35 0.67
N HIS A 53 -8.79 -3.23 -0.63
CA HIS A 53 -8.04 -3.95 -1.66
C HIS A 53 -6.54 -3.64 -1.61
N PHE A 54 -6.19 -2.36 -1.43
CA PHE A 54 -4.81 -1.93 -1.31
C PHE A 54 -4.13 -2.52 -0.07
N HIS A 55 -4.82 -2.50 1.08
CA HIS A 55 -4.32 -3.11 2.32
C HIS A 55 -4.06 -4.61 2.15
N GLN A 56 -5.02 -5.33 1.56
CA GLN A 56 -4.89 -6.77 1.31
C GLN A 56 -3.67 -7.10 0.43
N LYS A 57 -3.46 -6.38 -0.67
CA LYS A 57 -2.28 -6.57 -1.52
C LYS A 57 -0.97 -6.30 -0.78
N LEU A 58 -0.94 -5.31 0.11
CA LEU A 58 0.23 -5.00 0.92
C LEU A 58 0.51 -6.10 1.96
N ASP A 59 -0.54 -6.63 2.61
CA ASP A 59 -0.41 -7.73 3.57
C ASP A 59 0.06 -9.03 2.89
N GLU A 60 -0.48 -9.36 1.72
CA GLU A 60 -0.05 -10.49 0.90
C GLU A 60 1.42 -10.36 0.49
N ALA A 61 1.82 -9.18 -0.01
CA ALA A 61 3.20 -8.90 -0.39
C ALA A 61 4.14 -8.96 0.82
N ALA A 62 3.71 -8.47 1.98
CA ALA A 62 4.47 -8.52 3.22
C ALA A 62 4.68 -9.95 3.70
N ALA A 63 3.63 -10.77 3.69
CA ALA A 63 3.70 -12.17 4.08
C ALA A 63 4.67 -12.95 3.18
N ALA A 64 4.57 -12.77 1.86
CA ALA A 64 5.49 -13.37 0.89
C ALA A 64 6.93 -12.91 1.13
N PHE A 65 7.14 -11.60 1.25
CA PHE A 65 8.47 -11.03 1.43
C PHE A 65 9.13 -11.46 2.75
N VAL A 66 8.39 -11.49 3.86
CA VAL A 66 8.90 -12.00 5.13
C VAL A 66 9.20 -13.50 5.04
N SER A 67 8.37 -14.27 4.33
CA SER A 67 8.59 -15.70 4.13
C SER A 67 9.88 -16.01 3.36
N GLU A 68 10.18 -15.21 2.34
CA GLU A 68 11.41 -15.33 1.53
C GLU A 68 12.67 -14.93 2.30
N ASN A 69 12.52 -14.15 3.38
CA ASN A 69 13.63 -13.61 4.18
C ASN A 69 13.66 -14.16 5.61
N GLN A 70 13.06 -15.35 5.85
CA GLN A 70 12.94 -15.97 7.18
C GLN A 70 14.28 -16.30 7.86
N SER A 71 15.36 -16.45 7.10
CA SER A 71 16.70 -16.76 7.62
C SER A 71 17.40 -15.56 8.27
N THR A 72 16.78 -14.37 8.22
CA THR A 72 17.34 -13.18 8.85
C THR A 72 17.19 -13.26 10.37
N VAL A 73 18.29 -13.03 11.08
CA VAL A 73 18.34 -12.93 12.57
C VAL A 73 17.41 -11.81 13.10
N THR A 74 16.86 -10.98 12.21
CA THR A 74 16.08 -9.77 12.48
C THR A 74 14.63 -9.85 11.98
N ILE A 75 14.04 -11.03 11.80
CA ILE A 75 12.68 -11.19 11.25
C ILE A 75 11.59 -10.36 11.96
N ASP A 76 11.66 -10.22 13.28
CA ASP A 76 10.70 -9.40 14.04
C ASP A 76 10.88 -7.90 13.79
N TRP A 77 12.13 -7.45 13.64
CA TRP A 77 12.44 -6.09 13.22
C TRP A 77 11.92 -5.83 11.80
N LEU A 78 12.11 -6.80 10.89
CA LEU A 78 11.67 -6.70 9.50
C LEU A 78 10.14 -6.59 9.43
N ARG A 79 9.42 -7.48 10.13
CA ARG A 79 7.96 -7.43 10.25
C ARG A 79 7.46 -6.08 10.77
N LYS A 80 8.10 -5.54 11.82
CA LYS A 80 7.74 -4.24 12.39
C LYS A 80 7.95 -3.11 11.39
N LYS A 81 9.06 -3.12 10.64
CA LYS A 81 9.36 -2.09 9.63
C LYS A 81 8.42 -2.17 8.45
N ILE A 82 8.11 -3.36 7.97
CA ILE A 82 7.11 -3.59 6.93
C ILE A 82 5.75 -3.06 7.38
N GLY A 83 5.31 -3.40 8.61
CA GLY A 83 4.06 -2.87 9.15
C GLY A 83 4.01 -1.33 9.17
N MET A 84 5.11 -0.66 9.51
CA MET A 84 5.21 0.80 9.43
C MET A 84 5.08 1.32 7.99
N LEU A 85 5.73 0.67 7.02
CA LEU A 85 5.62 1.03 5.61
C LEU A 85 4.19 0.84 5.09
N ILE A 86 3.52 -0.27 5.44
CA ILE A 86 2.11 -0.50 5.07
C ILE A 86 1.24 0.66 5.54
N GLN A 87 1.34 1.03 6.82
CA GLN A 87 0.58 2.16 7.37
C GLN A 87 0.90 3.48 6.66
N HIS A 88 2.16 3.75 6.35
CA HIS A 88 2.56 4.93 5.59
C HIS A 88 1.91 4.96 4.20
N TYR A 89 1.93 3.85 3.48
CA TYR A 89 1.34 3.75 2.15
C TYR A 89 -0.19 3.87 2.18
N LEU A 90 -0.88 3.30 3.18
CA LEU A 90 -2.32 3.48 3.37
C LEU A 90 -2.70 4.95 3.58
N GLN A 91 -1.88 5.70 4.33
CA GLN A 91 -2.05 7.14 4.50
C GLN A 91 -1.87 7.88 3.17
N ILE A 92 -0.84 7.53 2.38
CA ILE A 92 -0.63 8.12 1.04
C ILE A 92 -1.84 7.87 0.14
N PHE A 93 -2.35 6.63 0.07
CA PHE A 93 -3.53 6.31 -0.72
C PHE A 93 -4.71 7.18 -0.31
N THR A 94 -4.98 7.27 1.00
CA THR A 94 -6.09 8.03 1.56
C THR A 94 -5.98 9.52 1.22
N LEU A 95 -4.80 10.11 1.38
CA LEU A 95 -4.56 11.50 1.05
C LEU A 95 -4.79 11.78 -0.44
N ARG A 96 -4.23 10.94 -1.32
CA ARG A 96 -4.40 11.08 -2.77
C ARG A 96 -5.87 10.96 -3.19
N ALA A 97 -6.60 10.02 -2.60
CA ALA A 97 -8.03 9.85 -2.87
C ALA A 97 -8.86 11.06 -2.43
N GLN A 98 -8.48 11.75 -1.35
CA GLN A 98 -9.17 12.97 -0.91
C GLN A 98 -8.94 14.16 -1.84
N THR A 99 -7.75 14.26 -2.43
CA THR A 99 -7.36 15.37 -3.32
C THR A 99 -7.71 15.15 -4.80
N THR A 100 -8.40 14.05 -5.14
CA THR A 100 -8.90 13.76 -6.50
C THR A 100 -10.31 14.26 -6.70
#